data_AF-A0A957NRH8-F1
#
_entry.id   AF-A0A957NRH8-F1
#
_cell.length_a   1.000
_cell.length_b   1.000
_cell.length_c   1.000
_cell.angle_alpha   90.00
_cell.angle_beta   90.00
_cell.angle_gamma   90.00
#
_symmetry.space_group_name_H-M   'P 1'
#
loop_
_entity.id
_entity.type
_entity.pdbx_description
1 polymer ?
#
loop_
_entity_poly.entity_id
_entity_poly.type
_entity_poly.pdbx_seq_one_letter_code
_entity_poly.pdbx_strand_id
1 'polypeptide(L)'
;MDSLTNSSETFRILLVDDEPGTVQLVRKILQADGHEVFEAGDGQQAIDMFNATNPDLVLLDVVIPKIDGLGVLQEIRRRDRLTGVIMVSALTSEQLAVKSMLSGADDYISKPFKLKTIRMHIRQVMDKVHLRRHNASLQEQLIAANEKLRHYMADPLVESLMASSSLPSLGGERQLVTVLFMDFCNSTPLARSTPPDELLHTLNDYFALLGNAVLENGGFMDKIMGDGFMA
;
A
#
# COMPACT_ATOMS: atom_id res chain seq x y z
N MET A 1 -18.01 2.31 28.42
CA MET A 1 -18.30 3.75 28.28
C MET A 1 -16.97 4.47 28.41
N ASP A 2 -16.78 5.45 27.54
CA ASP A 2 -15.65 6.39 27.45
C ASP A 2 -14.36 5.93 26.79
N SER A 3 -14.32 6.09 25.45
CA SER A 3 -13.32 6.97 24.77
C SER A 3 -13.47 6.91 23.25
N LEU A 4 -14.64 7.30 22.71
CA LEU A 4 -14.74 7.79 21.32
C LEU A 4 -14.61 9.30 21.37
N THR A 5 -13.44 9.78 21.79
CA THR A 5 -13.06 11.18 21.61
C THR A 5 -13.02 11.44 20.11
N ASN A 6 -14.03 12.15 19.66
CA ASN A 6 -14.19 12.76 18.36
C ASN A 6 -12.97 13.66 18.10
N SER A 7 -11.86 13.06 17.67
CA SER A 7 -10.80 13.75 16.95
C SER A 7 -11.47 14.21 15.66
N SER A 8 -11.73 15.52 15.53
CA SER A 8 -12.08 16.10 14.24
C SER A 8 -10.86 15.93 13.33
N GLU A 9 -10.78 14.81 12.62
CA GLU A 9 -9.73 14.59 11.64
C GLU A 9 -9.78 15.72 10.60
N THR A 10 -8.66 16.45 10.50
CA THR A 10 -8.48 17.47 9.47
C THR A 10 -8.10 16.78 8.17
N PHE A 11 -8.98 16.86 7.18
CA PHE A 11 -8.73 16.35 5.84
C PHE A 11 -8.31 17.47 4.90
N ARG A 12 -7.47 17.15 3.92
CA ARG A 12 -7.19 18.01 2.76
C ARG A 12 -8.21 17.72 1.68
N ILE A 13 -9.07 18.69 1.37
CA ILE A 13 -10.16 18.53 0.42
C ILE A 13 -9.91 19.43 -0.78
N LEU A 14 -9.86 18.83 -1.97
CA LEU A 14 -9.86 19.56 -3.23
C LEU A 14 -11.31 19.74 -3.71
N LEU A 15 -11.77 20.98 -3.76
CA LEU A 15 -13.08 21.37 -4.27
C LEU A 15 -12.94 21.88 -5.71
N VAL A 16 -13.60 21.19 -6.64
CA VAL A 16 -13.54 21.49 -8.08
C VAL A 16 -14.95 21.82 -8.57
N ASP A 17 -15.18 23.09 -8.88
CA ASP A 17 -16.47 23.62 -9.32
C ASP A 17 -16.21 24.99 -9.97
N ASP A 18 -16.82 25.24 -11.14
CA ASP A 18 -16.63 26.49 -11.88
C ASP A 18 -17.58 27.61 -11.42
N GLU A 19 -18.52 27.31 -10.52
CA GLU A 19 -19.49 28.25 -9.96
C GLU A 19 -18.97 28.89 -8.65
N PRO A 20 -18.53 30.17 -8.66
CA PRO A 20 -17.88 30.78 -7.50
C PRO A 20 -18.75 30.85 -6.24
N GLY A 21 -20.07 30.94 -6.42
CA GLY A 21 -21.04 30.96 -5.32
C GLY A 21 -21.07 29.62 -4.58
N THR A 22 -21.10 28.51 -5.32
CA THR A 22 -21.08 27.15 -4.76
C THR A 22 -19.75 26.87 -4.08
N VAL A 23 -18.63 27.23 -4.73
CA VAL A 23 -17.27 27.10 -4.15
C VAL A 23 -17.17 27.84 -2.82
N GLN A 24 -17.59 29.11 -2.77
CA GLN A 24 -17.48 29.93 -1.57
C GLN A 24 -18.33 29.39 -0.42
N LEU A 25 -19.54 28.89 -0.71
CA LEU A 25 -20.42 28.30 0.30
C LEU A 25 -19.81 27.01 0.87
N VAL A 26 -19.46 26.06 0.00
CA VAL A 26 -18.93 24.76 0.40
C VAL A 26 -17.60 24.93 1.14
N ARG A 27 -16.68 25.76 0.64
CA ARG A 27 -15.42 26.04 1.32
C ARG A 27 -15.63 26.55 2.75
N LYS A 28 -16.46 27.58 2.95
CA LYS A 28 -16.67 28.16 4.29
C LYS A 28 -17.11 27.12 5.30
N ILE A 29 -17.91 26.15 4.86
CA ILE A 29 -18.46 25.10 5.72
C ILE A 29 -17.40 24.05 6.04
N LEU A 30 -16.68 23.58 5.03
CA LEU A 30 -15.60 22.60 5.24
C LEU A 30 -14.47 23.18 6.10
N GLN A 31 -14.13 24.45 5.91
CA GLN A 31 -13.17 25.15 6.77
C GLN A 31 -13.70 25.32 8.21
N ALA A 32 -15.00 25.62 8.38
CA ALA A 32 -15.62 25.67 9.71
C ALA A 32 -15.65 24.30 10.40
N ASP A 33 -15.63 23.21 9.63
CA ASP A 33 -15.50 21.83 10.13
C ASP A 33 -14.03 21.44 10.42
N GLY A 34 -13.08 22.35 10.21
CA GLY A 34 -11.66 22.15 10.53
C GLY A 34 -10.84 21.48 9.42
N HIS A 35 -11.37 21.42 8.19
CA HIS A 35 -10.67 20.86 7.02
C HIS A 35 -9.85 21.92 6.28
N GLU A 36 -8.77 21.47 5.64
CA GLU A 36 -8.00 22.29 4.71
C GLU A 36 -8.63 22.16 3.32
N VAL A 37 -8.93 23.28 2.66
CA VAL A 37 -9.66 23.29 1.39
C VAL A 37 -8.82 23.96 0.31
N PHE A 38 -8.61 23.23 -0.76
CA PHE A 38 -8.02 23.70 -2.02
C PHE A 38 -9.11 23.86 -3.07
N GLU A 39 -8.97 24.83 -3.95
CA GLU A 39 -9.98 25.15 -4.97
C GLU A 39 -9.41 24.98 -6.37
N ALA A 40 -10.24 24.54 -7.31
CA ALA A 40 -9.97 24.59 -8.74
C ALA A 40 -11.25 24.93 -9.52
N GLY A 41 -11.16 25.86 -10.46
CA GLY A 41 -12.31 26.29 -11.26
C GLY A 41 -12.45 25.57 -12.60
N ASP A 42 -11.49 24.73 -12.97
CA ASP A 42 -11.49 23.97 -14.22
C ASP A 42 -10.72 22.66 -14.08
N GLY A 43 -10.92 21.74 -15.03
CA GLY A 43 -10.34 20.40 -14.91
C GLY A 43 -8.81 20.33 -15.02
N GLN A 44 -8.18 21.30 -15.70
CA GLN A 44 -6.71 21.36 -15.75
C GLN A 44 -6.15 21.79 -14.40
N GLN A 45 -6.72 22.86 -13.83
CA GLN A 45 -6.37 23.31 -12.47
C GLN A 45 -6.62 22.22 -11.44
N ALA A 46 -7.69 21.42 -11.59
CA ALA A 46 -7.98 20.31 -10.70
C ALA A 46 -6.86 19.26 -10.70
N ILE A 47 -6.38 18.87 -11.87
CA ILE A 47 -5.26 17.92 -12.00
C ILE A 47 -3.98 18.53 -11.42
N ASP A 48 -3.68 19.79 -11.72
CA ASP A 48 -2.48 20.46 -11.23
C ASP A 48 -2.49 20.57 -9.69
N MET A 49 -3.62 20.98 -9.13
CA MET A 49 -3.81 21.11 -7.69
C MET A 49 -3.80 19.76 -6.97
N PHE A 50 -4.39 18.72 -7.58
CA PHE A 50 -4.34 17.36 -7.06
C PHE A 50 -2.90 16.90 -6.84
N ASN A 51 -2.03 17.10 -7.84
CA ASN A 51 -0.61 16.74 -7.75
C ASN A 51 0.17 17.60 -6.74
N ALA A 52 -0.16 18.88 -6.63
CA ALA A 52 0.53 19.80 -5.74
C ALA A 52 0.19 19.57 -4.25
N THR A 53 -1.04 19.14 -3.96
CA THR A 53 -1.58 19.14 -2.59
C THR A 53 -1.77 17.75 -2.00
N ASN A 54 -1.82 16.70 -2.84
CA ASN A 54 -2.11 15.32 -2.44
C ASN A 54 -3.35 15.24 -1.51
N PRO A 55 -4.53 15.67 -1.99
CA PRO A 55 -5.72 15.75 -1.15
C PRO A 55 -6.17 14.36 -0.68
N ASP A 56 -6.86 14.31 0.47
CA ASP A 56 -7.49 13.09 0.97
C ASP A 56 -8.83 12.81 0.29
N LEU A 57 -9.49 13.88 -0.15
CA LEU A 57 -10.78 13.85 -0.82
C LEU A 57 -10.83 14.89 -1.96
N VAL A 58 -11.47 14.52 -3.07
CA VAL A 58 -11.85 15.44 -4.13
C VAL A 58 -13.38 15.51 -4.23
N LEU A 59 -13.94 16.71 -4.10
CA LEU A 59 -15.32 17.03 -4.46
C LEU A 59 -15.30 17.60 -5.88
N LEU A 60 -15.81 16.85 -6.85
CA LEU A 60 -15.59 17.12 -8.27
C LEU A 60 -16.91 17.33 -9.01
N ASP A 61 -17.16 18.56 -9.47
CA ASP A 61 -18.26 18.80 -10.39
C ASP A 61 -18.01 18.07 -11.72
N VAL A 62 -19.05 17.41 -12.23
CA VAL A 62 -19.04 16.76 -13.54
C VAL A 62 -18.89 17.79 -14.67
N VAL A 63 -19.59 18.92 -14.57
CA VAL A 63 -19.64 19.93 -15.63
C VAL A 63 -18.71 21.07 -15.25
N ILE A 64 -17.49 21.00 -15.77
CA ILE A 64 -16.44 22.02 -15.57
C ILE A 64 -15.72 22.26 -16.90
N PRO A 65 -15.15 23.46 -17.11
CA PRO A 65 -14.48 23.79 -18.36
C PRO A 65 -13.14 23.07 -18.53
N LYS A 66 -12.63 23.11 -19.77
CA LYS A 66 -11.40 22.46 -20.25
C LYS A 66 -11.49 20.93 -20.24
N ILE A 67 -11.28 20.30 -19.09
CA ILE A 67 -11.37 18.84 -18.92
C ILE A 67 -12.60 18.59 -18.06
N ASP A 68 -13.52 17.75 -18.51
CA ASP A 68 -14.72 17.44 -17.75
C ASP A 68 -14.41 16.65 -16.46
N GLY A 69 -15.35 16.63 -15.51
CA GLY A 69 -15.13 15.96 -14.23
C GLY A 69 -14.87 14.45 -14.38
N LEU A 70 -15.44 13.81 -15.40
CA LEU A 70 -15.14 12.39 -15.67
C LEU A 70 -13.70 12.19 -16.17
N GLY A 71 -13.19 13.06 -17.02
CA GLY A 71 -11.80 13.05 -17.47
C GLY A 71 -10.83 13.29 -16.32
N VAL A 72 -11.14 14.24 -15.43
CA VAL A 72 -10.36 14.48 -14.20
C VAL A 72 -10.36 13.24 -13.30
N LEU A 73 -11.52 12.60 -13.07
CA LEU A 73 -11.62 11.36 -12.30
C LEU A 73 -10.74 10.25 -12.88
N GLN A 74 -10.77 10.06 -14.20
CA GLN A 74 -9.94 9.05 -14.87
C GLN A 74 -8.45 9.32 -14.68
N GLU A 75 -8.02 10.58 -14.79
CA GLU A 75 -6.61 10.93 -14.61
C GLU A 75 -6.16 10.78 -13.16
N ILE A 76 -7.02 11.12 -12.19
CA ILE A 76 -6.78 10.82 -10.76
C ILE A 76 -6.60 9.32 -10.59
N ARG A 77 -7.53 8.49 -11.07
CA ARG A 77 -7.50 7.02 -10.87
C ARG A 77 -6.35 6.31 -11.56
N ARG A 78 -5.79 6.90 -12.62
CA ARG A 78 -4.57 6.41 -13.27
C ARG A 78 -3.34 6.56 -12.38
N ARG A 79 -3.32 7.56 -11.50
CA ARG A 79 -2.18 7.91 -10.65
C ARG A 79 -2.34 7.45 -9.21
N ASP A 80 -3.57 7.53 -8.69
CA ASP A 80 -3.89 7.21 -7.31
C ASP A 80 -5.28 6.56 -7.17
N ARG A 81 -5.28 5.41 -6.48
CA ARG A 81 -6.48 4.60 -6.22
C ARG A 81 -7.02 4.79 -4.79
N LEU A 82 -6.30 5.54 -3.94
CA LEU A 82 -6.62 5.65 -2.52
C LEU A 82 -7.38 6.93 -2.18
N THR A 83 -7.13 8.06 -2.85
CA THR A 83 -7.86 9.32 -2.59
C THR A 83 -9.36 9.15 -2.84
N GLY A 84 -10.16 9.64 -1.90
CA GLY A 84 -11.61 9.65 -2.05
C GLY A 84 -12.03 10.60 -3.17
N VAL A 85 -12.96 10.19 -4.04
CA VAL A 85 -13.55 11.09 -5.05
C VAL A 85 -15.06 11.02 -4.99
N ILE A 86 -15.68 12.17 -4.73
CA ILE A 86 -17.14 12.34 -4.76
C ILE A 86 -17.48 13.19 -5.98
N MET A 87 -18.26 12.63 -6.89
CA MET A 87 -18.78 13.39 -8.01
C MET A 87 -19.97 14.22 -7.57
N VAL A 88 -20.03 15.47 -8.01
CA VAL A 88 -21.10 16.42 -7.75
C VAL A 88 -21.69 16.83 -9.09
N SER A 89 -23.01 16.92 -9.22
CA SER A 89 -23.60 17.22 -10.53
C SER A 89 -25.00 17.78 -10.44
N ALA A 90 -25.31 18.79 -11.24
CA ALA A 90 -26.67 19.27 -11.47
C ALA A 90 -27.50 18.36 -12.39
N LEU A 91 -26.85 17.43 -13.09
CA LEU A 91 -27.53 16.47 -13.95
C LEU A 91 -28.05 15.31 -13.09
N THR A 92 -29.36 15.11 -13.06
CA THR A 92 -30.02 14.01 -12.35
C THR A 92 -30.09 12.72 -13.17
N SER A 93 -29.11 12.50 -14.06
CA SER A 93 -29.06 11.29 -14.89
C SER A 93 -28.47 10.11 -14.10
N GLU A 94 -29.28 9.08 -13.87
CA GLU A 94 -28.84 7.81 -13.27
C GLU A 94 -27.68 7.18 -14.07
N GLN A 95 -27.72 7.28 -15.40
CA GLN A 95 -26.65 6.77 -16.27
C GLN A 95 -25.30 7.44 -16.00
N LEU A 96 -25.31 8.75 -15.71
CA LEU A 96 -24.10 9.50 -15.38
C LEU A 96 -23.56 9.12 -14.00
N ALA A 97 -24.45 8.93 -13.03
CA ALA A 97 -24.06 8.43 -11.70
C ALA A 97 -23.42 7.04 -11.81
N VAL A 98 -24.06 6.12 -12.53
CA VAL A 98 -23.51 4.77 -12.79
C VAL A 98 -22.15 4.84 -13.49
N LYS A 99 -22.03 5.64 -14.56
CA LYS A 99 -20.76 5.82 -15.28
C LYS A 99 -19.64 6.36 -14.38
N SER A 100 -19.98 7.29 -13.49
CA SER A 100 -19.04 7.87 -12.52
C SER A 100 -18.52 6.83 -11.54
N MET A 101 -19.43 6.04 -10.95
CA MET A 101 -19.07 4.96 -10.01
C MET A 101 -18.21 3.88 -10.70
N LEU A 102 -18.58 3.47 -11.92
CA LEU A 102 -17.78 2.51 -12.70
C LEU A 102 -16.40 3.05 -13.08
N SER A 103 -16.25 4.36 -13.21
CA SER A 103 -14.97 5.03 -13.47
C SER A 103 -14.12 5.21 -12.20
N GLY A 104 -14.60 4.75 -11.05
CA GLY A 104 -13.86 4.73 -9.79
C GLY A 104 -14.22 5.85 -8.81
N ALA A 105 -15.31 6.59 -9.02
CA ALA A 105 -15.83 7.47 -7.98
C ALA A 105 -16.29 6.66 -6.75
N ASP A 106 -16.10 7.22 -5.56
CA ASP A 106 -16.49 6.60 -4.29
C ASP A 106 -17.93 6.93 -3.89
N ASP A 107 -18.44 8.04 -4.40
CA ASP A 107 -19.81 8.50 -4.20
C ASP A 107 -20.26 9.50 -5.27
N TYR A 108 -21.56 9.79 -5.28
CA TYR A 108 -22.21 10.74 -6.18
C TYR A 108 -23.26 11.58 -5.44
N ILE A 109 -23.19 12.90 -5.58
CA ILE A 109 -24.13 13.85 -4.98
C ILE A 109 -24.81 14.68 -6.08
N SER A 110 -26.13 14.70 -6.09
CA SER A 110 -26.90 15.58 -6.97
C SER A 110 -27.05 17.00 -6.40
N LYS A 111 -26.90 18.01 -7.25
CA LYS A 111 -27.28 19.40 -6.97
C LYS A 111 -28.79 19.59 -7.25
N PRO A 112 -29.50 20.41 -6.45
CA PRO A 112 -29.02 21.10 -5.25
C PRO A 112 -28.93 20.15 -4.05
N PHE A 113 -27.85 20.26 -3.28
CA PHE A 113 -27.64 19.46 -2.06
C PHE A 113 -27.79 20.29 -0.79
N LYS A 114 -28.08 19.62 0.32
CA LYS A 114 -28.04 20.22 1.66
C LYS A 114 -26.67 20.02 2.28
N LEU A 115 -26.25 20.93 3.15
CA LEU A 115 -24.94 20.87 3.82
C LEU A 115 -24.75 19.58 4.64
N LYS A 116 -25.83 19.13 5.29
CA LYS A 116 -25.83 17.85 6.03
C LYS A 116 -25.53 16.65 5.11
N THR A 117 -26.00 16.70 3.86
CA THR A 117 -25.76 15.66 2.86
C THR A 117 -24.28 15.58 2.53
N ILE A 118 -23.64 16.71 2.18
CA ILE A 118 -22.18 16.74 1.92
C ILE A 118 -21.39 16.16 3.08
N ARG A 119 -21.62 16.61 4.32
CA ARG A 119 -20.89 16.11 5.49
C ARG A 119 -21.02 14.60 5.70
N MET A 120 -22.22 14.05 5.44
CA MET A 120 -22.48 12.62 5.54
C MET A 120 -21.66 11.84 4.51
N HIS A 121 -21.71 12.25 3.24
CA HIS A 121 -20.98 11.59 2.16
C HIS A 121 -19.46 11.69 2.35
N ILE A 122 -18.96 12.87 2.77
CA ILE A 122 -17.53 13.05 3.11
C ILE A 122 -17.12 12.03 4.16
N ARG A 123 -17.85 11.94 5.29
CA ARG A 123 -17.53 10.97 6.34
C ARG A 123 -17.52 9.53 5.82
N GLN A 124 -18.56 9.12 5.08
CA GLN A 124 -18.66 7.77 4.54
C GLN A 124 -17.53 7.42 3.58
N VAL A 125 -17.12 8.36 2.72
CA VAL A 125 -16.00 8.15 1.81
C VAL A 125 -14.68 8.12 2.59
N MET A 126 -14.49 9.01 3.55
CA MET A 126 -13.26 9.05 4.37
C MET A 126 -13.08 7.79 5.22
N ASP A 127 -14.16 7.21 5.77
CA ASP A 127 -14.11 5.92 6.47
C ASP A 127 -13.60 4.81 5.52
N LYS A 128 -14.10 4.78 4.27
CA LYS A 128 -13.65 3.82 3.26
C LYS A 128 -12.20 4.07 2.81
N VAL A 129 -11.77 5.33 2.73
CA VAL A 129 -10.39 5.71 2.37
C VAL A 129 -9.43 5.29 3.48
N HIS A 130 -9.78 5.55 4.74
CA HIS A 130 -9.01 5.12 5.90
C HIS A 130 -8.82 3.59 5.91
N LEU A 131 -9.90 2.83 5.72
CA LEU A 131 -9.83 1.38 5.64
C LEU A 131 -8.96 0.88 4.49
N ARG A 132 -9.06 1.50 3.30
CA ARG A 132 -8.21 1.14 2.14
C ARG A 132 -6.73 1.42 2.41
N ARG A 133 -6.40 2.58 2.96
CA ARG A 133 -5.03 2.94 3.33
C ARG A 133 -4.47 2.00 4.41
N HIS A 134 -5.28 1.68 5.43
CA HIS A 134 -4.87 0.76 6.48
C HIS A 134 -4.61 -0.65 5.94
N ASN A 135 -5.49 -1.17 5.09
CA ASN A 135 -5.30 -2.49 4.47
C ASN A 135 -4.05 -2.52 3.58
N ALA A 136 -3.80 -1.47 2.78
CA ALA A 136 -2.59 -1.40 1.96
C ALA A 136 -1.31 -1.42 2.82
N SER A 137 -1.29 -0.67 3.93
CA SER A 137 -0.15 -0.67 4.85
C SER A 137 0.04 -2.02 5.55
N LEU A 138 -1.02 -2.68 5.98
CA LEU A 138 -0.93 -4.03 6.56
C LEU A 138 -0.40 -5.06 5.57
N GLN A 139 -0.79 -4.97 4.31
CA GLN A 139 -0.26 -5.83 3.24
C GLN A 139 1.24 -5.61 3.02
N GLU A 140 1.68 -4.35 2.96
CA GLU A 140 3.11 -4.02 2.87
C GLU A 140 3.90 -4.54 4.08
N GLN A 141 3.37 -4.37 5.29
CA GLN A 141 3.98 -4.90 6.50
C GLN A 141 4.09 -6.42 6.49
N LEU A 142 3.05 -7.12 6.03
CA LEU A 142 3.03 -8.58 5.91
C LEU A 142 4.07 -9.06 4.90
N ILE A 143 4.17 -8.42 3.75
CA ILE A 143 5.17 -8.73 2.72
C ILE A 143 6.58 -8.53 3.29
N ALA A 144 6.85 -7.37 3.90
CA ALA A 144 8.15 -7.09 4.49
C ALA A 144 8.50 -8.04 5.65
N ALA A 145 7.51 -8.45 6.46
CA ALA A 145 7.72 -9.42 7.53
C ALA A 145 8.04 -10.82 6.96
N ASN A 146 7.32 -11.24 5.92
CA ASN A 146 7.57 -12.51 5.24
C ASN A 146 8.96 -12.55 4.57
N GLU A 147 9.37 -11.48 3.90
CA GLU A 147 10.71 -11.39 3.31
C GLU A 147 11.82 -11.48 4.37
N LYS A 148 11.63 -10.81 5.52
CA LYS A 148 12.56 -10.93 6.65
C LYS A 148 12.63 -12.35 7.20
N LEU A 149 11.48 -13.04 7.34
CA LEU A 149 11.45 -14.42 7.83
C LEU A 149 12.16 -15.39 6.88
N ARG A 150 11.99 -15.22 5.56
CA ARG A 150 12.69 -16.03 4.54
C ARG A 150 14.22 -15.92 4.63
N HIS A 151 14.74 -14.84 5.20
CA HIS A 151 16.19 -14.71 5.41
C HIS A 151 16.73 -15.60 6.55
N TYR A 152 15.88 -16.01 7.49
CA TYR A 152 16.28 -16.79 8.68
C TYR A 152 15.71 -18.21 8.71
N MET A 153 14.90 -18.59 7.72
CA MET A 153 14.23 -19.88 7.65
C MET A 153 14.59 -20.56 6.32
N ALA A 154 14.85 -21.87 6.35
CA ALA A 154 14.96 -22.64 5.12
C ALA A 154 13.62 -22.57 4.36
N ASP A 155 13.66 -22.25 3.05
CA ASP A 155 12.47 -22.09 2.19
C ASP A 155 11.42 -23.22 2.38
N PRO A 156 11.80 -24.49 2.55
CA PRO A 156 10.84 -25.60 2.66
C PRO A 156 10.05 -25.61 3.98
N LEU A 157 10.62 -25.03 5.04
CA LEU A 157 9.89 -24.79 6.29
C LEU A 157 8.88 -23.64 6.12
N VAL A 158 9.22 -22.62 5.34
CA VAL A 158 8.31 -21.52 5.00
C VAL A 158 7.15 -22.03 4.15
N GLU A 159 7.43 -22.85 3.12
CA GLU A 159 6.39 -23.47 2.29
C GLU A 159 5.46 -24.38 3.12
N SER A 160 6.03 -25.20 4.00
CA SER A 160 5.26 -26.07 4.89
C SER A 160 4.34 -25.27 5.84
N LEU A 161 4.84 -24.17 6.41
CA LEU A 161 4.06 -23.27 7.26
C LEU A 161 2.93 -22.58 6.49
N MET A 162 3.20 -22.10 5.26
CA MET A 162 2.21 -21.41 4.42
C MET A 162 1.12 -22.37 3.89
N ALA A 163 1.47 -23.63 3.65
CA ALA A 163 0.53 -24.65 3.16
C ALA A 163 -0.44 -25.17 4.25
N SER A 164 -0.12 -24.94 5.53
CA SER A 164 -0.93 -25.39 6.66
C SER A 164 -1.72 -24.23 7.30
N SER A 165 -2.99 -24.48 7.63
CA SER A 165 -3.84 -23.52 8.35
C SER A 165 -3.64 -23.56 9.89
N SER A 166 -2.72 -24.40 10.37
CA SER A 166 -2.41 -24.62 11.78
C SER A 166 -0.92 -24.56 12.01
N LEU A 167 -0.48 -23.94 13.12
CA LEU A 167 0.91 -24.03 13.57
C LEU A 167 1.35 -25.51 13.63
N PRO A 168 2.59 -25.85 13.23
CA PRO A 168 3.13 -27.18 13.41
C PRO A 168 2.99 -27.57 14.87
N SER A 169 2.47 -28.76 15.13
CA SER A 169 2.42 -29.27 16.50
C SER A 169 3.84 -29.45 17.02
N LEU A 170 4.08 -29.13 18.30
CA LEU A 170 5.31 -29.48 18.97
C LEU A 170 5.38 -31.01 19.07
N GLY A 171 6.15 -31.61 18.17
CA GLY A 171 6.32 -33.04 17.99
C GLY A 171 6.98 -33.29 16.64
N GLY A 172 7.95 -34.21 16.60
CA GLY A 172 8.65 -34.57 15.37
C GLY A 172 8.36 -36.02 15.00
N GLU A 173 8.27 -36.30 13.71
CA GLU A 173 8.34 -37.68 13.23
C GLU A 173 9.79 -38.16 13.28
N ARG A 174 10.01 -39.41 13.70
CA ARG A 174 11.33 -40.04 13.56
C ARG A 174 11.56 -40.34 12.09
N GLN A 175 12.44 -39.59 11.47
CA GLN A 175 12.88 -39.79 10.10
C GLN A 175 14.37 -40.16 10.06
N LEU A 176 14.74 -41.00 9.09
CA LEU A 176 16.15 -41.19 8.74
C LEU A 176 16.60 -39.99 7.93
N VAL A 177 17.59 -39.27 8.43
CA VAL A 177 18.18 -38.10 7.74
C VAL A 177 19.65 -38.35 7.47
N THR A 178 20.16 -37.72 6.42
CA THR A 178 21.60 -37.60 6.16
C THR A 178 22.01 -36.20 6.55
N VAL A 179 23.10 -36.07 7.32
CA VAL A 179 23.68 -34.77 7.68
C VAL A 179 25.05 -34.66 7.02
N LEU A 180 25.27 -33.56 6.32
CA LEU A 180 26.47 -33.24 5.58
C LEU A 180 27.24 -32.15 6.33
N PHE A 181 28.48 -32.46 6.68
CA PHE A 181 29.44 -31.51 7.22
C PHE A 181 30.54 -31.28 6.19
N MET A 182 30.75 -30.02 5.82
CA MET A 182 31.85 -29.60 4.96
C MET A 182 32.62 -28.47 5.61
N ASP A 183 33.90 -28.36 5.27
CA ASP A 183 34.80 -27.33 5.77
C ASP A 183 35.67 -26.80 4.64
N PHE A 184 35.96 -25.49 4.65
CA PHE A 184 36.78 -24.86 3.62
C PHE A 184 38.27 -25.17 3.85
N CYS A 185 38.80 -26.08 3.05
CA CYS A 185 40.21 -26.44 3.11
C CYS A 185 41.15 -25.22 3.00
N ASN A 186 42.15 -25.14 3.89
CA ASN A 186 43.13 -24.05 3.94
C ASN A 186 42.54 -22.65 4.17
N SER A 187 41.41 -22.55 4.86
CA SER A 187 40.80 -21.28 5.28
C SER A 187 41.75 -20.36 6.05
N THR A 188 42.52 -20.91 7.00
CA THR A 188 43.38 -20.13 7.90
C THR A 188 44.57 -19.49 7.17
N PRO A 189 45.31 -20.20 6.29
CA PRO A 189 46.29 -19.57 5.42
C PRO A 189 45.69 -18.49 4.52
N LEU A 190 44.56 -18.76 3.88
CA LEU A 190 43.89 -17.82 2.96
C LEU A 190 43.48 -16.53 3.68
N ALA A 191 42.86 -16.66 4.85
CA ALA A 191 42.41 -15.52 5.64
C ALA A 191 43.56 -14.62 6.14
N ARG A 192 44.78 -15.14 6.22
CA ARG A 192 45.97 -14.36 6.61
C ARG A 192 46.58 -13.58 5.46
N SER A 193 46.40 -14.05 4.22
CA SER A 193 47.03 -13.48 3.03
C SER A 193 46.09 -12.64 2.15
N THR A 194 44.78 -12.70 2.40
CA THR A 194 43.76 -12.07 1.55
C THR A 194 43.07 -10.91 2.29
N PRO A 195 42.80 -9.77 1.61
CA PRO A 195 42.00 -8.69 2.16
C PRO A 195 40.59 -9.16 2.63
N PRO A 196 40.02 -8.58 3.70
CA PRO A 196 38.76 -9.06 4.27
C PRO A 196 37.57 -9.04 3.31
N ASP A 197 37.48 -8.04 2.44
CA ASP A 197 36.44 -7.88 1.41
C ASP A 197 36.53 -8.98 0.34
N GLU A 198 37.73 -9.27 -0.15
CA GLU A 198 37.97 -10.32 -1.13
C GLU A 198 37.78 -11.74 -0.53
N LEU A 199 38.18 -11.93 0.73
CA LEU A 199 37.91 -13.15 1.47
C LEU A 199 36.41 -13.39 1.66
N LEU A 200 35.67 -12.34 2.05
CA LEU A 200 34.21 -12.41 2.20
C LEU A 200 33.52 -12.72 0.86
N HIS A 201 33.95 -12.11 -0.23
CA HIS A 201 33.42 -12.45 -1.56
C HIS A 201 33.69 -13.91 -1.93
N THR A 202 34.91 -14.41 -1.72
CA THR A 202 35.27 -15.80 -2.01
C THR A 202 34.44 -16.80 -1.19
N LEU A 203 34.27 -16.53 0.11
CA LEU A 203 33.45 -17.37 0.99
C LEU A 203 31.97 -17.33 0.59
N ASN A 204 31.44 -16.16 0.25
CA ASN A 204 30.06 -16.02 -0.21
C ASN A 204 29.80 -16.79 -1.50
N ASP A 205 30.72 -16.74 -2.47
CA ASP A 205 30.61 -17.49 -3.73
C ASP A 205 30.67 -19.01 -3.47
N TYR A 206 31.56 -19.45 -2.58
CA TYR A 206 31.65 -20.85 -2.16
C TYR A 206 30.35 -21.33 -1.49
N PHE A 207 29.83 -20.58 -0.52
CA PHE A 207 28.60 -20.94 0.18
C PHE A 207 27.37 -20.87 -0.73
N ALA A 208 27.32 -19.93 -1.68
CA ALA A 208 26.25 -19.88 -2.68
C ALA A 208 26.26 -21.14 -3.57
N LEU A 209 27.44 -21.60 -4.00
CA LEU A 209 27.58 -22.81 -4.80
C LEU A 209 27.15 -24.06 -4.02
N LEU A 210 27.58 -24.20 -2.76
CA LEU A 210 27.15 -25.31 -1.90
C LEU A 210 25.66 -25.26 -1.60
N GLY A 211 25.12 -24.08 -1.27
CA GLY A 211 23.71 -23.86 -0.99
C GLY A 211 22.83 -24.27 -2.17
N ASN A 212 23.21 -23.86 -3.39
CA ASN A 212 22.50 -24.26 -4.61
C ASN A 212 22.52 -25.77 -4.80
N ALA A 213 23.68 -26.42 -4.67
CA ALA A 213 23.80 -27.87 -4.83
C ALA A 213 22.95 -28.65 -3.81
N VAL A 214 22.90 -28.18 -2.55
CA VAL A 214 22.06 -28.77 -1.49
C VAL A 214 20.57 -28.63 -1.83
N LEU A 215 20.14 -27.43 -2.23
CA LEU A 215 18.73 -27.15 -2.56
C LEU A 215 18.27 -27.92 -3.80
N GLU A 216 19.08 -28.00 -4.86
CA GLU A 216 18.78 -28.76 -6.09
C GLU A 216 18.58 -30.26 -5.82
N ASN A 217 19.18 -30.79 -4.75
CA ASN A 217 19.05 -32.18 -4.33
C ASN A 217 18.02 -32.37 -3.19
N GLY A 218 17.24 -31.33 -2.85
CA GLY A 218 16.18 -31.40 -1.84
C GLY A 218 16.68 -31.43 -0.39
N GLY A 219 17.94 -31.06 -0.15
CA GLY A 219 18.49 -30.86 1.20
C GLY A 219 18.24 -29.44 1.72
N PHE A 220 18.56 -29.18 2.99
CA PHE A 220 18.36 -27.87 3.62
C PHE A 220 19.62 -27.42 4.33
N MET A 221 19.96 -26.15 4.22
CA MET A 221 21.09 -25.61 4.98
C MET A 221 20.67 -25.41 6.45
N ASP A 222 21.41 -25.98 7.39
CA ASP A 222 21.19 -25.78 8.82
C ASP A 222 22.03 -24.61 9.34
N LYS A 223 23.34 -24.62 9.06
CA LYS A 223 24.25 -23.66 9.68
C LYS A 223 25.53 -23.42 8.89
N ILE A 224 26.00 -22.17 8.96
CA ILE A 224 27.35 -21.77 8.57
C ILE A 224 28.10 -21.32 9.84
N MET A 225 29.32 -21.82 10.04
CA MET A 225 30.17 -21.48 11.18
C MET A 225 31.59 -21.18 10.72
N GLY A 226 31.88 -19.90 10.45
CA GLY A 226 33.16 -19.50 9.89
C GLY A 226 33.31 -20.03 8.46
N ASP A 227 34.23 -20.97 8.28
CA ASP A 227 34.52 -21.75 7.08
C ASP A 227 33.71 -23.06 6.96
N GLY A 228 33.03 -23.46 8.03
CA GLY A 228 32.23 -24.68 8.08
C GLY A 228 30.81 -24.51 7.54
N PHE A 229 30.30 -25.57 6.92
CA PHE A 229 28.97 -25.67 6.30
C PHE A 229 28.27 -26.95 6.76
N MET A 230 26.98 -26.84 7.11
CA MET A 230 26.14 -27.96 7.55
C MET A 230 24.79 -27.96 6.83
N ALA A 231 24.39 -29.11 6.29
CA ALA A 231 23.15 -29.34 5.57
C ALA A 231 22.58 -30.76 5.76
#